data_AF-X1RQ38-F1
#
_entry.id   AF-X1RQ38-F1
#
_cell.length_a   1.000
_cell.length_b   1.000
_cell.length_c   1.000
_cell.angle_alpha   90.00
_cell.angle_beta   90.00
_cell.angle_gamma   90.00
#
_symmetry.space_group_name_H-M   'P 1'
#
loop_
_entity.id
_entity.type
_entity.pdbx_description
1 polymer ?
#
loop_
_entity_poly.entity_id
_entity_poly.type
_entity_poly.pdbx_seq_one_letter_code
_entity_poly.pdbx_strand_id
1 'polypeptide(L)'
;YLFIDEIQYLNNASSFIKLMVDNHSDRFKLIISGSSVLDIKSKIKQSLVGRIVTFEVFGLDFEEFLWFKKKTFNLDKVADADEKTQKELKHLFEEFILFGAYPRVALISEVNNRRYYLKELIQTYIKKDIKDIGKIRNIMKFNNFLRVLADQAGNLLNIDELASSIGLSRETIYGYLTLLEGTYIARRLPPYFKNLRSELTKMPKIYFEDSGVLNYLKYNDIIEKVSGELFENCIYAELRKTV
;
A
#
# COMPACT_ATOMS: atom_id res chain seq x y z
N TYR A 1 -16.61 -22.94 9.00
CA TYR A 1 -16.01 -21.60 8.82
C TYR A 1 -17.03 -20.70 8.15
N LEU A 2 -17.02 -19.40 8.45
CA LEU A 2 -17.83 -18.37 7.78
C LEU A 2 -16.88 -17.26 7.32
N PHE A 3 -16.95 -16.91 6.04
CA PHE A 3 -16.13 -15.88 5.42
C PHE A 3 -17.00 -14.67 5.09
N ILE A 4 -16.57 -13.48 5.50
CA ILE A 4 -17.24 -12.22 5.17
C ILE A 4 -16.23 -11.31 4.49
N ASP A 5 -16.54 -10.97 3.26
CA ASP A 5 -15.70 -10.11 2.44
C ASP A 5 -16.05 -8.63 2.66
N GLU A 6 -15.04 -7.76 2.66
CA GLU A 6 -15.19 -6.29 2.71
C GLU A 6 -16.11 -5.78 3.84
N ILE A 7 -15.84 -6.22 5.08
CA ILE A 7 -16.66 -5.92 6.27
C ILE A 7 -16.87 -4.43 6.52
N GLN A 8 -15.97 -3.58 6.02
CA GLN A 8 -16.08 -2.14 6.16
C GLN A 8 -17.29 -1.55 5.45
N TYR A 9 -17.95 -2.25 4.52
CA TYR A 9 -19.24 -1.79 3.97
C TYR A 9 -20.42 -2.06 4.92
N LEU A 10 -20.27 -2.98 5.88
CA LEU A 10 -21.32 -3.29 6.84
C LEU A 10 -21.47 -2.14 7.87
N ASN A 11 -22.72 -1.77 8.13
CA ASN A 11 -23.06 -0.87 9.23
C ASN A 11 -23.01 -1.63 10.56
N ASN A 12 -22.44 -1.03 11.61
CA ASN A 12 -22.31 -1.64 12.93
C ASN A 12 -21.53 -2.98 12.95
N ALA A 13 -20.49 -3.10 12.12
CA ALA A 13 -19.63 -4.29 12.02
C ALA A 13 -19.16 -4.83 13.40
N SER A 14 -18.78 -3.95 14.35
CA SER A 14 -18.44 -4.35 15.73
C SER A 14 -19.47 -5.28 16.37
N SER A 15 -20.74 -4.84 16.36
CA SER A 15 -21.81 -5.50 17.09
C SER A 15 -22.14 -6.84 16.44
N PHE A 16 -22.13 -6.86 15.10
CA PHE A 16 -22.30 -8.09 14.34
C PHE A 16 -21.21 -9.11 14.68
N ILE A 17 -19.93 -8.72 14.63
CA ILE A 17 -18.81 -9.61 14.94
C ILE A 17 -18.92 -10.11 16.38
N LYS A 18 -19.21 -9.21 17.32
CA LYS A 18 -19.37 -9.56 18.74
C LYS A 18 -20.45 -10.61 18.94
N LEU A 19 -21.65 -10.40 18.38
CA LEU A 19 -22.77 -11.35 18.50
C LEU A 19 -22.41 -12.73 17.91
N MET A 20 -21.72 -12.75 16.78
CA MET A 20 -21.33 -13.98 16.12
C MET A 20 -20.28 -14.75 16.93
N VAL A 21 -19.26 -14.05 17.45
CA VAL A 21 -18.20 -14.69 18.26
C VAL A 21 -18.74 -15.14 19.62
N ASP A 22 -19.51 -14.31 20.31
CA ASP A 22 -19.98 -14.61 21.67
C ASP A 22 -21.02 -15.76 21.67
N ASN A 23 -21.85 -15.92 20.61
CA ASN A 23 -22.92 -16.91 20.58
C ASN A 23 -22.67 -18.15 19.69
N HIS A 24 -21.70 -18.10 18.77
CA HIS A 24 -21.54 -19.12 17.73
C HIS A 24 -20.09 -19.59 17.49
N SER A 25 -19.14 -19.19 18.34
CA SER A 25 -17.71 -19.57 18.20
C SER A 25 -17.43 -21.06 18.40
N ASP A 26 -18.37 -21.80 19.00
CA ASP A 26 -18.39 -23.26 19.13
C ASP A 26 -18.77 -23.97 17.82
N ARG A 27 -19.56 -23.31 16.95
CA ARG A 27 -20.07 -23.90 15.70
C ARG A 27 -19.20 -23.58 14.48
N PHE A 28 -18.67 -22.36 14.40
CA PHE A 28 -17.82 -21.96 13.29
C PHE A 28 -16.80 -20.90 13.68
N LYS A 29 -15.68 -20.87 12.93
CA LYS A 29 -14.74 -19.75 12.95
C LYS A 29 -15.15 -18.70 11.93
N LEU A 30 -15.13 -17.44 12.35
CA LEU A 30 -15.43 -16.28 11.52
C LEU A 30 -14.11 -15.71 10.96
N ILE A 31 -14.03 -15.58 9.63
CA ILE A 31 -12.92 -14.98 8.90
C ILE A 31 -13.47 -13.78 8.15
N ILE A 32 -12.76 -12.66 8.24
CA ILE A 32 -13.23 -11.37 7.76
C ILE A 32 -12.10 -10.70 6.98
N SER A 33 -12.40 -10.13 5.82
CA SER A 33 -11.49 -9.28 5.06
C SER A 33 -11.93 -7.80 5.10
N GLY A 34 -11.01 -6.92 4.74
CA GLY A 34 -11.33 -5.56 4.34
C GLY A 34 -10.09 -4.79 3.92
N SER A 35 -10.26 -3.92 2.94
CA SER A 35 -9.18 -3.16 2.29
C SER A 35 -8.78 -1.88 3.04
N SER A 36 -9.56 -1.44 4.03
CA SER A 36 -9.33 -0.21 4.81
C SER A 36 -9.32 -0.49 6.32
N VAL A 37 -8.15 -0.36 6.95
CA VAL A 37 -8.03 -0.52 8.40
C VAL A 37 -8.62 0.66 9.17
N LEU A 38 -8.80 1.83 8.56
CA LEU A 38 -9.42 2.99 9.22
C LEU A 38 -10.92 2.79 9.40
N ASP A 39 -11.60 2.28 8.39
CA ASP A 39 -13.03 1.97 8.53
C ASP A 39 -13.22 0.80 9.47
N ILE A 40 -12.36 -0.20 9.39
CA ILE A 40 -12.36 -1.31 10.34
C ILE A 40 -12.13 -0.78 11.76
N LYS A 41 -11.07 -0.02 12.05
CA LYS A 41 -10.79 0.50 13.41
C LYS A 41 -11.83 1.50 13.91
N SER A 42 -12.39 2.34 13.04
CA SER A 42 -13.45 3.29 13.44
C SER A 42 -14.79 2.58 13.70
N LYS A 43 -15.09 1.50 12.96
CA LYS A 43 -16.30 0.68 13.13
C LYS A 43 -16.13 -0.45 14.13
N ILE A 44 -14.90 -0.88 14.44
CA ILE A 44 -14.49 -1.87 15.45
C ILE A 44 -14.10 -1.12 16.73
N LYS A 45 -15.10 -0.80 17.56
CA LYS A 45 -14.89 -0.24 18.91
C LYS A 45 -14.15 -1.27 19.77
N GLN A 46 -13.66 -0.83 20.94
CA GLN A 46 -13.01 -1.62 22.01
C GLN A 46 -13.63 -3.00 22.32
N SER A 47 -14.86 -3.30 21.88
CA SER A 47 -15.56 -4.56 22.18
C SER A 47 -14.92 -5.82 21.61
N LEU A 48 -13.95 -5.72 20.70
CA LEU A 48 -13.33 -6.86 20.05
C LEU A 48 -11.89 -7.17 20.53
N VAL A 49 -11.38 -6.40 21.50
CA VAL A 49 -10.08 -6.71 22.14
C VAL A 49 -10.13 -8.11 22.76
N GLY A 50 -9.15 -8.94 22.41
CA GLY A 50 -9.05 -10.34 22.84
C GLY A 50 -9.91 -11.34 22.06
N ARG A 51 -10.72 -10.90 21.08
CA ARG A 51 -11.59 -11.76 20.26
C ARG A 51 -11.16 -11.87 18.79
N ILE A 52 -10.24 -11.02 18.35
CA ILE A 52 -9.79 -10.94 16.96
C ILE A 52 -8.28 -11.17 16.90
N VAL A 53 -7.88 -11.94 15.89
CA VAL A 53 -6.50 -12.01 15.42
C VAL A 53 -6.48 -11.35 14.04
N THR A 54 -5.61 -10.37 13.87
CA THR A 54 -5.49 -9.61 12.62
C THR A 54 -4.26 -10.10 11.86
N PHE A 55 -4.41 -10.31 10.57
CA PHE A 55 -3.33 -10.60 9.64
C PHE A 55 -3.31 -9.49 8.59
N GLU A 56 -2.15 -8.90 8.33
CA GLU A 56 -1.96 -8.01 7.19
C GLU A 56 -1.54 -8.86 5.98
N VAL A 57 -2.20 -8.67 4.83
CA VAL A 57 -1.84 -9.32 3.58
C VAL A 57 -1.38 -8.24 2.61
N PHE A 58 -0.11 -8.29 2.22
CA PHE A 58 0.48 -7.34 1.30
C PHE A 58 0.33 -7.81 -0.16
N GLY A 59 0.71 -6.95 -1.11
CA GLY A 59 0.94 -7.39 -2.48
C GLY A 59 2.09 -8.39 -2.56
N LEU A 60 2.19 -9.09 -3.68
CA LEU A 60 3.20 -10.12 -3.94
C LEU A 60 4.61 -9.60 -3.60
N ASP A 61 5.39 -10.36 -2.83
CA ASP A 61 6.85 -10.15 -2.85
C ASP A 61 7.44 -10.56 -4.21
N PHE A 62 8.73 -10.30 -4.42
CA PHE A 62 9.36 -10.61 -5.71
C PHE A 62 9.37 -12.11 -6.02
N GLU A 63 9.48 -12.99 -5.01
CA GLU A 63 9.45 -14.44 -5.23
C GLU A 63 8.06 -14.91 -5.66
N GLU A 64 7.02 -14.44 -4.97
CA GLU A 64 5.63 -14.68 -5.31
C GLU A 64 5.28 -14.12 -6.70
N PHE A 65 5.82 -12.95 -7.06
CA PHE A 65 5.71 -12.42 -8.41
C PHE A 65 6.27 -13.39 -9.46
N LEU A 66 7.44 -13.99 -9.21
CA LEU A 66 8.01 -15.00 -10.09
C LEU A 66 7.11 -16.24 -10.20
N TRP A 67 6.50 -16.69 -9.09
CA TRP A 67 5.53 -17.78 -9.12
C TRP A 67 4.31 -17.44 -9.98
N PHE A 68 3.80 -16.22 -9.89
CA PHE A 68 2.69 -15.72 -10.72
C PHE A 68 3.08 -15.63 -12.21
N LYS A 69 4.37 -15.37 -12.49
CA LYS A 69 4.95 -15.47 -13.85
C LYS A 69 5.23 -16.89 -14.29
N LYS A 70 4.95 -17.91 -13.47
CA LYS A 70 5.29 -19.32 -13.70
C LYS A 70 6.79 -19.50 -13.95
N LYS A 71 7.59 -18.77 -13.19
CA LYS A 71 9.05 -18.80 -13.21
C LYS A 71 9.55 -19.28 -11.86
N THR A 72 10.63 -20.05 -11.88
CA THR A 72 11.26 -20.58 -10.67
C THR A 72 12.76 -20.34 -10.78
N PHE A 73 13.31 -19.67 -9.78
CA PHE A 73 14.72 -19.34 -9.68
C PHE A 73 15.20 -19.64 -8.25
N ASN A 74 16.50 -19.90 -8.09
CA ASN A 74 17.12 -19.94 -6.77
C ASN A 74 17.62 -18.52 -6.44
N LEU A 75 16.86 -17.80 -5.62
CA LEU A 75 17.17 -16.40 -5.27
C LEU A 75 18.37 -16.27 -4.30
N ASP A 76 18.76 -17.35 -3.63
CA ASP A 76 19.95 -17.35 -2.74
C ASP A 76 21.27 -17.40 -3.52
N LYS A 77 21.23 -17.79 -4.80
CA LYS A 77 22.41 -18.01 -5.65
C LYS A 77 22.42 -17.18 -6.93
N VAL A 78 21.78 -16.01 -6.91
CA VAL A 78 21.69 -15.13 -8.09
C VAL A 78 23.07 -14.73 -8.60
N ALA A 79 24.02 -14.45 -7.70
CA ALA A 79 25.39 -14.06 -8.06
C ALA A 79 26.18 -15.18 -8.75
N ASP A 80 25.87 -16.44 -8.43
CA ASP A 80 26.54 -17.62 -8.99
C ASP A 80 25.84 -18.15 -10.27
N ALA A 81 24.67 -17.60 -10.62
CA ALA A 81 23.91 -18.00 -11.79
C ALA A 81 24.60 -17.57 -13.10
N ASP A 82 24.28 -18.23 -14.20
CA ASP A 82 24.80 -17.85 -15.52
C ASP A 82 24.25 -16.48 -15.99
N GLU A 83 24.97 -15.85 -16.92
CA GLU A 83 24.64 -14.50 -17.41
C GLU A 83 23.20 -14.39 -17.95
N LYS A 84 22.69 -15.43 -18.61
CA LYS A 84 21.32 -15.42 -19.16
C LYS A 84 20.30 -15.40 -18.03
N THR A 85 20.50 -16.22 -16.99
CA THR A 85 19.64 -16.24 -15.80
C THR A 85 19.68 -14.90 -15.06
N GLN A 86 20.86 -14.33 -14.85
CA GLN A 86 21.00 -13.02 -14.21
C GLN A 86 20.28 -11.91 -14.99
N LYS A 87 20.40 -11.93 -16.32
CA LYS A 87 19.74 -10.95 -17.19
C LYS A 87 18.22 -11.11 -17.18
N GLU A 88 17.70 -12.33 -17.17
CA GLU A 88 16.27 -12.60 -17.08
C GLU A 88 15.70 -12.15 -15.72
N LEU A 89 16.38 -12.47 -14.62
CA LEU A 89 15.99 -12.03 -13.28
C LEU A 89 15.99 -10.50 -13.16
N LYS A 90 17.02 -9.85 -13.69
CA LYS A 90 17.08 -8.38 -13.72
C LYS A 90 15.89 -7.79 -14.47
N HIS A 91 15.56 -8.32 -15.64
CA HIS A 91 14.40 -7.85 -16.42
C HIS A 91 13.08 -8.05 -15.66
N LEU A 92 12.90 -9.22 -15.01
CA LEU A 92 11.71 -9.50 -14.21
C LEU A 92 11.63 -8.59 -12.98
N PHE A 93 12.76 -8.25 -12.36
CA PHE A 93 12.80 -7.32 -11.23
C PHE A 93 12.51 -5.88 -11.66
N GLU A 94 13.04 -5.44 -12.80
CA GLU A 94 12.66 -4.15 -13.40
C GLU A 94 11.15 -4.10 -13.68
N GLU A 95 10.58 -5.16 -14.23
CA GLU A 95 9.14 -5.28 -14.43
C GLU A 95 8.34 -5.16 -13.13
N PHE A 96 8.78 -5.87 -12.07
CA PHE A 96 8.18 -5.81 -10.75
C PHE A 96 8.23 -4.39 -10.15
N ILE A 97 9.36 -3.69 -10.27
CA ILE A 97 9.49 -2.30 -9.81
C ILE A 97 8.49 -1.39 -10.55
N LEU A 98 8.39 -1.53 -11.87
CA LEU A 98 7.60 -0.62 -12.71
C LEU A 98 6.08 -0.79 -12.54
N PHE A 99 5.62 -2.03 -12.34
CA PHE A 99 4.20 -2.38 -12.31
C PHE A 99 3.68 -2.76 -10.92
N GLY A 100 4.57 -2.91 -9.94
CA GLY A 100 4.22 -3.23 -8.56
C GLY A 100 3.83 -4.68 -8.33
N ALA A 101 3.25 -4.89 -7.16
CA ALA A 101 3.05 -6.17 -6.50
C ALA A 101 1.60 -6.69 -6.59
N TYR A 102 0.72 -6.01 -7.32
CA TYR A 102 -0.67 -6.45 -7.44
C TYR A 102 -0.78 -7.79 -8.19
N PRO A 103 -1.40 -8.84 -7.61
CA PRO A 103 -1.43 -10.17 -8.21
C PRO A 103 -2.04 -10.21 -9.62
N ARG A 104 -3.14 -9.50 -9.83
CA ARG A 104 -3.80 -9.45 -11.15
C ARG A 104 -2.95 -8.74 -12.20
N VAL A 105 -2.12 -7.77 -11.80
CA VAL A 105 -1.21 -7.04 -12.69
C VAL A 105 -0.08 -7.97 -13.15
N ALA A 106 0.46 -8.79 -12.25
CA ALA A 106 1.51 -9.76 -12.56
C ALA A 106 1.06 -10.82 -13.60
N LEU A 107 -0.22 -11.22 -13.59
CA LEU A 107 -0.77 -12.21 -14.53
C LEU A 107 -0.98 -11.69 -15.95
N ILE A 108 -0.99 -10.37 -16.16
CA ILE A 108 -1.20 -9.78 -17.49
C ILE A 108 0.13 -9.79 -18.26
N SER A 109 0.16 -10.53 -19.37
CA SER A 109 1.38 -10.68 -20.18
C SER A 109 1.65 -9.48 -21.08
N GLU A 110 0.61 -8.87 -21.65
CA GLU A 110 0.78 -7.72 -22.56
C GLU A 110 0.98 -6.42 -21.77
N VAL A 111 2.09 -5.72 -22.03
CA VAL A 111 2.51 -4.51 -21.31
C VAL A 111 1.45 -3.41 -21.36
N ASN A 112 0.80 -3.19 -22.51
CA ASN A 112 -0.22 -2.15 -22.68
C ASN A 112 -1.47 -2.45 -21.85
N ASN A 113 -1.96 -3.69 -21.89
CA ASN A 113 -3.10 -4.12 -21.07
C ASN A 113 -2.77 -4.03 -19.59
N ARG A 114 -1.53 -4.36 -19.21
CA ARG A 114 -1.07 -4.25 -17.82
C ARG A 114 -1.04 -2.80 -17.35
N ARG A 115 -0.46 -1.88 -18.15
CA ARG A 115 -0.49 -0.43 -17.90
C ARG A 115 -1.92 0.07 -17.74
N TYR A 116 -2.79 -0.27 -18.68
CA TYR A 116 -4.19 0.13 -18.65
C TYR A 116 -4.90 -0.38 -17.39
N TYR A 117 -4.75 -1.66 -17.07
CA TYR A 117 -5.37 -2.26 -15.89
C TYR A 117 -4.88 -1.62 -14.59
N LEU A 118 -3.56 -1.43 -14.43
CA LEU A 118 -3.00 -0.80 -13.23
C LEU A 118 -3.51 0.64 -13.08
N LYS A 119 -3.58 1.40 -14.17
CA LYS A 119 -4.16 2.74 -14.19
C LYS A 119 -5.62 2.73 -13.74
N GLU A 120 -6.46 1.87 -14.31
CA GLU A 120 -7.87 1.76 -13.94
C GLU A 120 -8.06 1.33 -12.47
N LEU A 121 -7.23 0.40 -11.99
CA LEU A 121 -7.23 -0.04 -10.60
C LEU A 121 -6.92 1.13 -9.66
N ILE A 122 -5.86 1.88 -9.92
CA ILE A 122 -5.46 3.01 -9.08
C ILE A 122 -6.49 4.14 -9.16
N GLN A 123 -7.04 4.41 -10.34
CA GLN A 123 -8.09 5.42 -10.48
C GLN A 123 -9.34 5.03 -9.70
N THR A 124 -9.79 3.78 -9.81
CA THR A 124 -10.99 3.33 -9.09
C THR A 124 -10.75 3.36 -7.58
N TYR A 125 -9.66 2.74 -7.11
CA TYR A 125 -9.40 2.64 -5.67
C TYR A 125 -9.06 3.99 -5.03
N ILE A 126 -8.06 4.70 -5.55
CA ILE A 126 -7.57 5.94 -4.93
C ILE A 126 -8.51 7.11 -5.22
N LYS A 127 -9.01 7.24 -6.46
CA LYS A 127 -9.82 8.42 -6.82
C LYS A 127 -11.28 8.31 -6.40
N LYS A 128 -11.81 7.11 -6.14
CA LYS A 128 -13.19 6.91 -5.70
C LYS A 128 -13.23 6.43 -4.25
N ASP A 129 -12.76 5.22 -3.98
CA ASP A 129 -13.01 4.57 -2.68
C ASP A 129 -12.31 5.30 -1.53
N ILE A 130 -11.01 5.62 -1.66
CA ILE A 130 -10.28 6.35 -0.62
C ILE A 130 -10.85 7.75 -0.38
N LYS A 131 -11.34 8.40 -1.44
CA LYS A 131 -11.96 9.73 -1.29
C LYS A 131 -13.28 9.66 -0.53
N ASP A 132 -14.07 8.63 -0.78
CA ASP A 132 -15.34 8.40 -0.11
C ASP A 132 -15.12 8.05 1.37
N ILE A 133 -14.14 7.19 1.66
CA ILE A 133 -13.69 6.85 3.02
C ILE A 133 -13.24 8.11 3.77
N GLY A 134 -12.37 8.91 3.14
CA GLY A 134 -11.84 10.14 3.71
C GLY A 134 -12.80 11.33 3.72
N LYS A 135 -14.00 11.20 3.12
CA LYS A 135 -14.96 12.29 2.90
C LYS A 135 -14.32 13.55 2.31
N ILE A 136 -13.45 13.34 1.32
CA ILE A 136 -12.59 14.38 0.74
C ILE A 136 -13.43 15.39 -0.05
N ARG A 137 -13.55 16.61 0.47
CA ARG A 137 -14.36 17.67 -0.17
C ARG A 137 -13.69 18.28 -1.41
N ASN A 138 -12.39 18.52 -1.35
CA ASN A 138 -11.64 19.15 -2.44
C ASN A 138 -10.80 18.11 -3.20
N ILE A 139 -11.42 17.50 -4.21
CA ILE A 139 -10.82 16.44 -5.02
C ILE A 139 -9.56 16.92 -5.75
N MET A 140 -9.58 18.15 -6.27
CA MET A 140 -8.44 18.72 -7.01
C MET A 140 -7.21 18.85 -6.11
N LYS A 141 -7.37 19.43 -4.92
CA LYS A 141 -6.27 19.57 -3.95
C LYS A 141 -5.77 18.23 -3.44
N PHE A 142 -6.64 17.24 -3.27
CA PHE A 142 -6.23 15.88 -2.89
C PHE A 142 -5.42 15.18 -4.00
N ASN A 143 -5.83 15.31 -5.26
CA ASN A 143 -5.04 14.77 -6.37
C ASN A 143 -3.67 15.46 -6.48
N ASN A 144 -3.61 16.78 -6.29
CA ASN A 144 -2.33 17.51 -6.24
C ASN A 144 -1.47 17.04 -5.06
N PHE A 145 -2.07 16.82 -3.89
CA PHE A 145 -1.40 16.24 -2.73
C PHE A 145 -0.75 14.90 -3.05
N LEU A 146 -1.50 13.95 -3.64
CA LEU A 146 -0.96 12.64 -4.02
C LEU A 146 0.23 12.76 -4.96
N ARG A 147 0.15 13.67 -5.94
CA ARG A 147 1.22 13.86 -6.93
C ARG A 147 2.49 14.46 -6.31
N VAL A 148 2.35 15.50 -5.48
CA VAL A 148 3.50 16.10 -4.79
C VAL A 148 4.09 15.11 -3.78
N LEU A 149 3.25 14.35 -3.08
CA LEU A 149 3.71 13.32 -2.15
C LEU A 149 4.47 12.20 -2.87
N ALA A 150 3.99 11.76 -4.03
CA ALA A 150 4.67 10.78 -4.89
C ALA A 150 6.03 11.29 -5.38
N ASP A 151 6.15 12.58 -5.69
CA ASP A 151 7.42 13.19 -6.04
C ASP A 151 8.41 13.22 -4.85
N GLN A 152 7.89 13.36 -3.62
CA GLN A 152 8.67 13.33 -2.38
C GLN A 152 8.99 11.92 -1.85
N ALA A 153 8.62 10.85 -2.55
CA ALA A 153 8.92 9.48 -2.13
C ALA A 153 10.45 9.28 -1.94
N GLY A 154 10.84 8.71 -0.80
CA GLY A 154 12.24 8.53 -0.41
C GLY A 154 12.95 9.79 0.13
N ASN A 155 12.33 10.97 0.03
CA ASN A 155 12.85 12.23 0.56
C ASN A 155 12.27 12.58 1.93
N LEU A 156 12.87 13.56 2.62
CA LEU A 156 12.35 14.07 3.89
C LEU A 156 11.01 14.78 3.67
N LEU A 157 10.00 14.38 4.43
CA LEU A 157 8.64 14.90 4.31
C LEU A 157 8.50 16.23 5.05
N ASN A 158 8.47 17.31 4.28
CA ASN A 158 8.22 18.66 4.80
C ASN A 158 6.73 19.02 4.75
N ILE A 159 6.06 18.90 5.91
CA ILE A 159 4.63 19.18 6.03
C ILE A 159 4.30 20.65 5.73
N ASP A 160 5.18 21.59 6.09
CA ASP A 160 4.95 23.02 5.87
C ASP A 160 5.07 23.39 4.38
N GLU A 161 6.05 22.83 3.69
CA GLU A 161 6.22 22.96 2.25
C GLU A 161 5.07 22.29 1.47
N LEU A 162 4.65 21.11 1.91
CA LEU A 162 3.54 20.39 1.30
C LEU A 162 2.22 21.16 1.48
N ALA A 163 1.95 21.66 2.69
CA ALA A 163 0.78 22.46 3.00
C ALA A 163 0.73 23.76 2.16
N SER A 164 1.85 24.49 2.07
CA SER A 164 1.93 25.75 1.32
C SER A 164 1.82 25.56 -0.19
N SER A 165 2.52 24.57 -0.76
CA SER A 165 2.48 24.29 -2.21
C SER A 165 1.10 23.89 -2.72
N ILE A 166 0.31 23.17 -1.91
CA ILE A 166 -1.05 22.72 -2.29
C ILE A 166 -2.12 23.73 -1.85
N GLY A 167 -1.79 24.64 -0.92
CA GLY A 167 -2.73 25.57 -0.30
C GLY A 167 -3.72 24.87 0.63
N LEU A 168 -3.23 23.96 1.48
CA LEU A 168 -3.99 23.24 2.50
C LEU A 168 -3.45 23.55 3.89
N SER A 169 -4.26 23.35 4.94
CA SER A 169 -3.75 23.43 6.31
C SER A 169 -2.88 22.21 6.63
N ARG A 170 -1.91 22.36 7.56
CA ARG A 170 -1.11 21.24 8.08
C ARG A 170 -1.98 20.11 8.62
N GLU A 171 -3.07 20.46 9.30
CA GLU A 171 -4.05 19.51 9.82
C GLU A 171 -4.68 18.66 8.70
N THR A 172 -5.04 19.29 7.58
CA THR A 172 -5.58 18.57 6.42
C THR A 172 -4.54 17.62 5.83
N ILE A 173 -3.28 18.07 5.72
CA ILE A 173 -2.17 17.23 5.25
C ILE A 173 -1.97 16.02 6.16
N TYR A 174 -1.95 16.21 7.48
CA TYR A 174 -1.85 15.10 8.43
C TYR A 174 -3.04 14.14 8.33
N GLY A 175 -4.25 14.67 8.14
CA GLY A 175 -5.44 13.85 7.90
C GLY A 175 -5.30 12.99 6.64
N TYR A 176 -4.79 13.57 5.55
CA TYR A 176 -4.55 12.84 4.30
C TYR A 176 -3.45 11.79 4.46
N LEU A 177 -2.34 12.10 5.13
CA LEU A 177 -1.28 11.12 5.41
C LEU A 177 -1.80 9.95 6.24
N THR A 178 -2.57 10.24 7.29
CA THR A 178 -3.20 9.22 8.13
C THR A 178 -4.17 8.35 7.33
N LEU A 179 -4.91 8.96 6.39
CA LEU A 179 -5.79 8.25 5.47
C LEU A 179 -5.01 7.27 4.57
N LEU A 180 -3.91 7.71 3.96
CA LEU A 180 -3.08 6.86 3.10
C LEU A 180 -2.42 5.71 3.86
N GLU A 181 -1.97 5.96 5.10
CA GLU A 181 -1.40 4.93 5.97
C GLU A 181 -2.41 3.85 6.30
N GLY A 182 -3.62 4.24 6.66
CA GLY A 182 -4.65 3.29 7.06
C GLY A 182 -5.41 2.63 5.90
N THR A 183 -5.12 3.03 4.65
CA THR A 183 -5.58 2.40 3.40
C THR A 183 -4.45 1.69 2.64
N TYR A 184 -3.28 1.54 3.28
CA TYR A 184 -2.09 0.88 2.72
C TYR A 184 -1.64 1.44 1.37
N ILE A 185 -1.73 2.75 1.17
CA ILE A 185 -1.19 3.42 -0.02
C ILE A 185 0.24 3.89 0.21
N ALA A 186 0.47 4.57 1.33
CA ALA A 186 1.75 5.16 1.65
C ALA A 186 1.94 5.24 3.16
N ARG A 187 3.20 5.23 3.60
CA ARG A 187 3.57 5.20 5.01
C ARG A 187 4.73 6.13 5.30
N ARG A 188 4.64 6.82 6.44
CA ARG A 188 5.76 7.59 6.99
C ARG A 188 6.74 6.64 7.66
N LEU A 189 8.01 6.72 7.28
CA LEU A 189 9.11 6.06 7.96
C LEU A 189 9.73 7.06 8.95
N PRO A 190 9.51 6.91 10.27
CA PRO A 190 10.16 7.76 11.25
C PRO A 190 11.69 7.58 11.20
N PRO A 191 12.45 8.63 11.48
CA PRO A 191 13.90 8.53 11.48
C PRO A 191 14.39 7.78 12.71
N TYR A 192 15.35 6.87 12.53
CA TYR A 192 15.93 6.13 13.64
C TYR A 192 16.78 7.06 14.52
N PHE A 193 16.36 7.25 15.77
CA PHE A 193 17.12 7.98 16.79
C PHE A 193 17.16 7.18 18.09
N LYS A 194 18.27 7.30 18.84
CA LYS A 194 18.41 6.66 20.16
C LYS A 194 17.44 7.20 21.20
N ASN A 195 16.86 8.38 20.98
CA ASN A 195 15.91 8.99 21.91
C ASN A 195 14.54 9.16 21.22
N LEU A 196 13.49 8.77 21.95
CA LEU A 196 12.11 8.75 21.46
C LEU A 196 11.63 10.15 21.03
N ARG A 197 12.07 11.21 21.72
CA ARG A 197 11.66 12.58 21.39
C ARG A 197 12.16 12.99 20.01
N SER A 198 13.41 12.69 19.66
CA SER A 198 13.99 12.97 18.34
C SER A 198 13.34 12.13 17.25
N GLU A 199 13.06 10.85 17.51
CA GLU A 199 12.33 9.97 16.58
C GLU A 199 10.94 10.52 16.26
N LEU A 200 10.23 11.05 17.27
CA LEU A 200 8.89 11.63 17.09
C LEU A 200 8.89 13.06 16.52
N THR A 201 9.98 13.83 16.67
CA THR A 201 10.01 15.26 16.29
C THR A 201 10.74 15.54 14.97
N LYS A 202 11.63 14.65 14.53
CA LYS A 202 12.38 14.83 13.29
C LYS A 202 11.55 14.39 12.09
N MET A 203 11.88 14.99 10.94
CA MET A 203 11.12 14.81 9.71
C MET A 203 11.22 13.33 9.28
N PRO A 204 10.09 12.64 9.08
CA PRO A 204 10.09 11.29 8.54
C PRO A 204 10.39 11.31 7.04
N LYS A 205 10.70 10.15 6.48
CA LYS A 205 10.56 9.92 5.03
C LYS A 205 9.15 9.43 4.71
N ILE A 206 8.73 9.55 3.46
CA ILE A 206 7.51 8.92 2.95
C ILE A 206 7.86 7.86 1.91
N TYR A 207 7.20 6.71 1.98
CA TYR A 207 7.27 5.66 0.98
C TYR A 207 5.87 5.15 0.64
N PHE A 208 5.70 4.61 -0.55
CA PHE A 208 4.48 3.96 -1.01
C PHE A 208 4.58 2.46 -0.79
N GLU A 209 3.46 1.83 -0.43
CA GLU A 209 3.40 0.39 -0.16
C GLU A 209 3.52 -0.44 -1.45
N ASP A 210 3.36 0.19 -2.62
CA ASP A 210 3.51 -0.41 -3.95
C ASP A 210 4.21 0.56 -4.92
N SER A 211 5.24 0.07 -5.62
CA SER A 211 6.05 0.88 -6.54
C SER A 211 5.33 1.19 -7.86
N GLY A 212 4.40 0.34 -8.31
CA GLY A 212 3.53 0.61 -9.46
C GLY A 212 2.54 1.74 -9.17
N VAL A 213 2.03 1.81 -7.94
CA VAL A 213 1.21 2.93 -7.45
C VAL A 213 2.02 4.22 -7.44
N LEU A 214 3.23 4.20 -6.89
CA LEU A 214 4.13 5.35 -6.90
C LEU A 214 4.42 5.84 -8.33
N ASN A 215 4.78 4.91 -9.24
CA ASN A 215 5.06 5.22 -10.63
C ASN A 215 3.87 5.95 -11.28
N TYR A 216 2.67 5.38 -11.14
CA TYR A 216 1.46 6.00 -11.66
C TYR A 216 1.16 7.37 -11.04
N LEU A 217 1.23 7.52 -9.72
CA LEU A 217 0.87 8.77 -9.06
C LEU A 217 1.85 9.91 -9.38
N LYS A 218 3.13 9.60 -9.54
CA LYS A 218 4.16 10.58 -9.89
C LYS A 218 3.96 11.13 -11.30
N TYR A 219 3.73 10.25 -12.28
CA TYR A 219 3.70 10.62 -13.70
C TYR A 219 2.28 10.73 -14.30
N ASN A 220 1.25 10.34 -13.54
CA ASN A 220 -0.13 10.13 -14.03
C ASN A 220 -0.21 9.10 -15.19
N ASP A 221 0.80 8.26 -15.31
CA ASP A 221 0.95 7.15 -16.25
C ASP A 221 2.05 6.20 -15.73
N ILE A 222 2.23 5.04 -16.36
CA ILE A 222 3.32 4.10 -16.07
C ILE A 222 4.49 4.39 -17.01
N ILE A 223 5.55 4.98 -16.47
CA ILE A 223 6.81 5.18 -17.18
C ILE A 223 7.59 3.87 -17.14
N GLU A 224 8.05 3.38 -18.30
CA GLU A 224 8.79 2.12 -18.46
C GLU A 224 10.31 2.32 -18.26
N LYS A 225 10.70 3.04 -17.21
CA LYS A 225 12.10 3.23 -16.84
C LYS A 225 12.23 3.28 -15.33
N VAL A 226 13.07 2.39 -14.79
CA VAL A 226 13.35 2.35 -13.35
C VAL A 226 14.20 3.56 -12.98
N SER A 227 13.65 4.43 -12.12
CA SER A 227 14.39 5.50 -11.45
C SER A 227 14.99 4.99 -10.14
N GLY A 228 16.01 5.68 -9.63
CA GLY A 228 16.59 5.36 -8.31
C GLY A 228 15.55 5.45 -7.19
N GLU A 229 14.63 6.41 -7.26
CA GLU A 229 13.55 6.59 -6.30
C GLU A 229 12.54 5.43 -6.34
N LEU A 230 12.16 4.96 -7.54
CA LEU A 230 11.27 3.80 -7.69
C LEU A 230 11.93 2.52 -7.17
N PHE A 231 13.22 2.35 -7.46
CA PHE A 231 14.01 1.24 -6.93
C PHE A 231 14.07 1.29 -5.41
N GLU A 232 14.45 2.42 -4.81
CA GLU A 232 14.50 2.60 -3.35
C GLU A 232 13.14 2.30 -2.70
N ASN A 233 12.04 2.82 -3.27
CA ASN A 233 10.71 2.58 -2.75
C ASN A 233 10.30 1.10 -2.87
N CYS A 234 10.65 0.41 -3.95
CA CYS A 234 10.41 -1.02 -4.09
C CYS A 234 11.13 -1.83 -3.00
N ILE A 235 12.41 -1.52 -2.74
CA ILE A 235 13.16 -2.16 -1.65
C ILE A 235 12.52 -1.89 -0.29
N TYR A 236 12.07 -0.65 -0.03
CA TYR A 236 11.31 -0.35 1.19
C TYR A 236 10.06 -1.24 1.32
N ALA A 237 9.27 -1.34 0.25
CA ALA A 237 8.04 -2.13 0.25
C ALA A 237 8.31 -3.62 0.50
N GLU A 238 9.38 -4.18 -0.07
CA GLU A 238 9.79 -5.57 0.19
C GLU A 238 10.20 -5.76 1.66
N LEU A 239 11.03 -4.87 2.21
CA LEU A 239 11.42 -4.94 3.63
C LEU A 239 10.22 -4.85 4.56
N ARG A 240 9.22 -4.04 4.22
CA ARG A 240 8.01 -3.89 5.03
C ARG A 240 7.23 -5.19 5.16
N LYS A 241 7.23 -6.06 4.14
CA LYS A 241 6.54 -7.35 4.14
C LYS A 241 7.17 -8.36 5.10
N THR A 242 8.47 -8.22 5.38
CA THR A 242 9.22 -9.14 6.26
C THR A 242 9.06 -8.85 7.75
N VAL A 243 8.40 -7.75 8.13
CA VAL A 243 8.27 -7.25 9.52
C VAL A 243 6.83 -7.34 10.02
#